data_AF-A0A7L1BU68-F1
#
_entry.id   AF-A0A7L1BU68-F1
#
_cell.length_a   1.000
_cell.length_b   1.000
_cell.length_c   1.000
_cell.angle_alpha   90.00
_cell.angle_beta   90.00
_cell.angle_gamma   90.00
#
_symmetry.space_group_name_H-M   'P 1'
#
loop_
_entity.id
_entity.type
_entity.pdbx_description
1 polymer ?
#
loop_
_entity_poly.entity_id
_entity_poly.type
_entity_poly.pdbx_seq_one_letter_code
_entity_poly.pdbx_strand_id
1 'polypeptide(L)'
;LLNINVGGKLFQIAYKVLAQYPITRLGKLALYTDPVKKLQLCDDYLVQKNEYFFDRDPSIFHYIFHFYRSGVLWVMDEMCPSNFVEEIEYWGIHLKYSQRCCRILFEEKQDELNEYLKIEKELEAELEPLESGAQFDGKFLGRFRKMVWNLIENPYSSVPAKIIAVMSSFFVLISIVGMTLSTVEEMKNKTGKMWMEQMEMICAIFFTSEYVMRLISSSSFKNFLRAAFNAIDLVAILPFYIQILFESLDDGDMQYHEELHKVENVSKLGKVLKLIKLMRIFRILKLARHSTGLRAFSFTMRQCYQQVCCLLLFIAMGVFTFSALIHSVEHDVPGTDFTSIPCAWWWAAVSLSTVGYGDTVPDTILGRLVAFVCISFGIILNGMPISILYNKFSDYYAKLKAHEMSQ
;
A
#
# COMPACT_ATOMS: atom_id res chain seq x y z
N LEU A 1 6.31 -20.57 53.21
CA LEU A 1 5.55 -19.89 52.15
C LEU A 1 6.40 -18.72 51.68
N LEU A 2 6.31 -18.32 50.41
CA LEU A 2 6.94 -17.13 49.87
C LEU A 2 5.89 -16.02 49.82
N ASN A 3 6.19 -14.85 50.39
CA ASN A 3 5.33 -13.67 50.34
C ASN A 3 5.73 -12.82 49.13
N ILE A 4 4.78 -12.62 48.22
CA ILE A 4 4.97 -11.89 46.96
C ILE A 4 3.98 -10.72 46.97
N ASN A 5 4.47 -9.49 46.91
CA ASN A 5 3.63 -8.32 46.73
C ASN A 5 3.75 -7.84 45.29
N VAL A 6 2.63 -7.82 44.58
CA VAL A 6 2.56 -7.33 43.20
C VAL A 6 1.66 -6.10 43.20
N GLY A 7 2.20 -4.94 42.84
CA GLY A 7 1.44 -3.69 42.75
C GLY A 7 0.67 -3.31 44.03
N GLY A 8 1.19 -3.70 45.21
CA GLY A 8 0.56 -3.46 46.51
C GLY A 8 -0.35 -4.60 47.02
N LYS A 9 -0.63 -5.62 46.21
CA LYS A 9 -1.46 -6.78 46.60
C LYS A 9 -0.58 -7.97 46.99
N LEU A 10 -0.84 -8.52 48.18
CA LEU A 10 -0.09 -9.65 48.72
C LEU A 10 -0.61 -11.00 48.23
N PHE A 11 0.30 -11.86 47.79
CA PHE A 11 0.08 -13.24 47.36
C PHE A 11 1.04 -14.16 48.10
N GLN A 12 0.55 -15.34 48.52
CA GLN A 12 1.34 -16.34 49.24
C GLN A 12 1.35 -17.67 48.48
N ILE A 13 2.54 -18.14 48.12
CA ILE A 13 2.70 -19.41 47.39
C ILE A 13 3.71 -20.31 48.13
N ALA A 14 3.46 -21.62 48.14
CA ALA A 14 4.40 -22.58 48.71
C ALA A 14 5.64 -22.77 47.82
N TYR A 15 6.83 -22.80 48.43
CA TYR A 15 8.10 -23.03 47.73
C TYR A 15 8.07 -24.29 46.85
N LYS A 16 7.44 -25.37 47.34
CA LYS A 16 7.31 -26.64 46.59
C LYS A 16 6.54 -26.48 45.27
N VAL A 17 5.55 -25.59 45.23
CA VAL A 17 4.72 -25.34 44.04
C VAL A 17 5.50 -24.53 43.01
N LEU A 18 6.20 -23.48 43.44
CA LEU A 18 7.06 -22.67 42.58
C LEU A 18 8.24 -23.49 42.00
N ALA A 19 8.81 -24.39 42.80
CA ALA A 19 9.93 -25.25 42.40
C ALA A 19 9.57 -26.23 41.26
N GLN A 20 8.29 -26.51 41.00
CA GLN A 20 7.86 -27.32 39.85
C GLN A 20 8.14 -26.64 38.51
N TYR A 21 8.27 -25.31 38.50
CA TYR A 21 8.50 -24.51 37.31
C TYR A 21 9.81 -23.71 37.41
N PRO A 22 10.98 -24.37 37.44
CA PRO A 22 12.27 -23.77 37.80
C PRO A 22 12.75 -22.68 36.85
N ILE A 23 12.25 -22.65 35.61
CA ILE A 23 12.65 -21.70 34.56
C ILE A 23 11.94 -20.35 34.76
N THR A 24 10.76 -20.36 35.37
CA THR A 24 9.95 -19.16 35.61
C THR A 24 10.61 -18.24 36.64
N ARG A 25 10.29 -16.94 36.63
CA ARG A 25 10.87 -15.94 37.56
C ARG A 25 10.64 -16.33 39.02
N LEU A 26 9.42 -16.71 39.38
CA LEU A 26 9.10 -17.14 40.75
C LEU A 26 9.68 -18.51 41.09
N GLY A 27 9.83 -19.40 40.10
CA GLY A 27 10.55 -20.67 40.28
C GLY A 27 12.01 -20.46 40.62
N LYS A 28 12.70 -19.56 39.89
CA LYS A 28 14.07 -19.13 40.21
C LYS A 28 14.17 -18.51 41.59
N LEU A 29 13.23 -17.63 41.94
CA LEU A 29 13.17 -16.98 43.25
C LEU A 29 13.02 -18.00 44.40
N ALA A 30 12.25 -19.07 44.18
CA ALA A 30 12.08 -20.15 45.15
C ALA A 30 13.31 -21.06 45.28
N LEU A 31 14.06 -21.27 44.18
CA LEU A 31 15.18 -22.23 44.11
C LEU A 31 16.55 -21.62 44.42
N TYR A 32 16.75 -20.34 44.15
CA TYR A 32 18.01 -19.69 44.49
C TYR A 32 18.22 -19.68 45.99
N THR A 33 19.46 -19.93 46.42
CA THR A 33 19.88 -19.87 47.82
C THR A 33 20.63 -18.57 48.11
N ASP A 34 21.28 -18.01 47.08
CA ASP A 34 22.01 -16.76 47.14
C ASP A 34 21.06 -15.56 47.23
N PRO A 35 21.13 -14.74 48.32
CA PRO A 35 20.26 -13.58 48.49
C PRO A 35 20.45 -12.54 47.38
N VAL A 36 21.67 -12.37 46.84
CA VAL A 36 21.94 -11.37 45.80
C VAL A 36 21.19 -11.70 44.51
N LYS A 37 21.20 -12.99 44.12
CA LYS A 37 20.46 -13.45 42.94
C LYS A 37 18.95 -13.37 43.11
N LYS A 38 18.43 -13.47 44.33
CA LYS A 38 16.99 -13.28 44.60
C LYS A 38 16.59 -11.82 44.42
N LEU A 39 17.39 -10.91 44.96
CA LEU A 39 17.13 -9.47 44.88
C LEU A 39 17.18 -8.95 43.43
N GLN A 40 17.94 -9.60 42.54
CA GLN A 40 17.94 -9.28 41.10
C GLN A 40 16.65 -9.68 40.37
N LEU A 41 15.80 -10.53 40.97
CA LEU A 41 14.58 -11.03 40.34
C LEU A 41 13.34 -10.21 40.69
N CYS A 42 13.40 -9.36 41.72
CA CYS A 42 12.32 -8.52 42.23
C CYS A 42 12.73 -7.04 42.19
N ASP A 43 11.76 -6.14 42.27
CA ASP A 43 12.02 -4.70 42.22
C ASP A 43 12.42 -4.14 43.61
N ASP A 44 11.86 -4.71 44.68
CA ASP A 44 12.24 -4.38 46.05
C ASP A 44 12.03 -5.59 46.99
N TYR A 45 12.63 -5.55 48.19
CA TYR A 45 12.48 -6.58 49.21
C TYR A 45 12.36 -5.98 50.62
N LEU A 46 11.20 -6.19 51.23
CA LEU A 46 10.89 -5.72 52.59
C LEU A 46 11.33 -6.77 53.63
N VAL A 47 12.49 -6.53 54.25
CA VAL A 47 13.10 -7.42 55.24
C VAL A 47 12.17 -7.72 56.43
N GLN A 48 11.46 -6.70 56.95
CA GLN A 48 10.61 -6.83 58.14
C GLN A 48 9.43 -7.79 57.92
N LYS A 49 8.89 -7.83 56.70
CA LYS A 49 7.75 -8.69 56.33
C LYS A 49 8.17 -9.94 55.54
N ASN A 50 9.47 -10.07 55.25
CA ASN A 50 10.03 -11.09 54.37
C ASN A 50 9.23 -11.20 53.06
N GLU A 51 9.10 -10.08 52.36
CA GLU A 51 8.19 -9.87 51.24
C GLU A 51 8.95 -9.36 50.02
N TYR A 52 8.77 -10.03 48.89
CA TYR A 52 9.35 -9.64 47.59
C TYR A 52 8.35 -8.80 46.81
N PHE A 53 8.74 -7.59 46.44
CA PHE A 53 7.89 -6.62 45.74
C PHE A 53 8.16 -6.62 44.24
N PHE A 54 7.07 -6.52 43.46
CA PHE A 54 7.07 -6.43 42.01
C PHE A 54 6.14 -5.29 41.57
N ASP A 55 6.67 -4.34 40.81
CA ASP A 55 5.92 -3.19 40.28
C ASP A 55 5.19 -3.57 38.98
N ARG A 56 4.21 -4.47 39.10
CA ARG A 56 3.40 -5.02 38.00
C ARG A 56 1.91 -5.02 38.36
N ASP A 57 1.05 -5.26 37.37
CA ASP A 57 -0.40 -5.27 37.57
C ASP A 57 -0.86 -6.49 38.42
N PRO A 58 -1.44 -6.28 39.61
CA PRO A 58 -1.94 -7.37 40.46
C PRO A 58 -3.09 -8.17 39.85
N SER A 59 -3.84 -7.59 38.91
CA SER A 59 -4.98 -8.20 38.23
C SER A 59 -4.50 -9.27 37.26
N ILE A 60 -3.45 -8.98 36.48
CA ILE A 60 -2.85 -9.93 35.56
C ILE A 60 -2.12 -11.03 36.34
N PHE A 61 -1.42 -10.63 37.40
CA PHE A 61 -0.72 -11.57 38.27
C PHE A 61 -1.65 -12.58 38.95
N HIS A 62 -2.94 -12.27 39.13
CA HIS A 62 -3.91 -13.26 39.63
C HIS A 62 -3.96 -14.54 38.78
N TYR A 63 -3.86 -14.41 37.45
CA TYR A 63 -3.86 -15.55 36.53
C TYR A 63 -2.53 -16.29 36.55
N ILE A 64 -1.42 -15.56 36.68
CA ILE A 64 -0.08 -16.12 36.89
C ILE A 64 -0.04 -16.94 38.19
N PHE A 65 -0.60 -16.39 39.26
CA PHE A 65 -0.75 -17.08 40.54
C PHE A 65 -1.60 -18.36 40.40
N HIS A 66 -2.70 -18.31 39.65
CA HIS A 66 -3.53 -19.49 39.38
C HIS A 66 -2.80 -20.55 38.54
N PHE A 67 -1.96 -20.14 37.59
CA PHE A 67 -1.12 -21.05 36.81
C PHE A 67 -0.23 -21.91 37.71
N TYR A 68 0.44 -21.32 38.71
CA TYR A 68 1.27 -22.12 39.62
C TYR A 68 0.47 -23.15 40.42
N ARG A 69 -0.82 -22.90 40.68
CA ARG A 69 -1.69 -23.82 41.44
C ARG A 69 -2.31 -24.91 40.59
N SER A 70 -2.71 -24.58 39.36
CA SER A 70 -3.48 -25.46 38.47
C SER A 70 -2.64 -26.11 37.37
N GLY A 71 -1.47 -25.57 37.08
CA GLY A 71 -0.62 -25.94 35.94
C GLY A 71 -1.14 -25.47 34.58
N VAL A 72 -2.27 -24.76 34.54
CA VAL A 72 -2.89 -24.25 33.31
C VAL A 72 -2.89 -22.72 33.32
N LEU A 73 -2.40 -22.11 32.24
CA LEU A 73 -2.46 -20.68 32.05
C LEU A 73 -3.80 -20.28 31.42
N TRP A 74 -4.58 -19.50 32.15
CA TRP A 74 -5.85 -18.95 31.65
C TRP A 74 -5.59 -17.67 30.86
N VAL A 75 -6.20 -17.57 29.69
CA VAL A 75 -6.12 -16.41 28.80
C VAL A 75 -7.49 -15.74 28.82
N MET A 76 -7.50 -14.42 28.98
CA MET A 76 -8.74 -13.64 29.08
C MET A 76 -8.98 -12.88 27.79
N ASP A 77 -10.22 -12.92 27.30
CA ASP A 77 -10.62 -12.28 26.06
C ASP A 77 -10.58 -10.74 26.11
N GLU A 78 -10.77 -10.14 27.29
CA GLU A 78 -10.86 -8.68 27.46
C GLU A 78 -9.50 -7.97 27.56
N MET A 79 -8.40 -8.71 27.66
CA MET A 79 -7.07 -8.09 27.81
C MET A 79 -6.43 -7.78 26.45
N CYS A 80 -5.61 -6.72 26.44
CA CYS A 80 -4.74 -6.41 25.30
C CYS A 80 -3.73 -7.55 25.11
N PRO A 81 -3.70 -8.23 23.95
CA PRO A 81 -2.78 -9.34 23.69
C PRO A 81 -1.31 -8.98 23.91
N SER A 82 -0.88 -7.80 23.46
CA SER A 82 0.50 -7.34 23.61
C SER A 82 0.91 -7.24 25.09
N ASN A 83 0.08 -6.58 25.92
CA ASN A 83 0.35 -6.43 27.35
C ASN A 83 0.37 -7.79 28.08
N PHE A 84 -0.54 -8.71 27.71
CA PHE A 84 -0.55 -10.04 28.32
C PHE A 84 0.71 -10.86 27.96
N VAL A 85 1.18 -10.76 26.71
CA VAL A 85 2.43 -11.42 26.29
C VAL A 85 3.64 -10.85 27.04
N GLU A 86 3.72 -9.53 27.19
CA GLU A 86 4.77 -8.88 27.97
C GLU A 86 4.77 -9.34 29.44
N GLU A 87 3.59 -9.49 30.04
CA GLU A 87 3.45 -9.99 31.41
C GLU A 87 3.92 -11.46 31.54
N ILE A 88 3.41 -12.37 30.71
CA ILE A 88 3.81 -13.78 30.81
C ILE A 88 5.31 -13.96 30.52
N GLU A 89 5.89 -13.16 29.61
CA GLU A 89 7.32 -13.14 29.34
C GLU A 89 8.12 -12.63 30.54
N TYR A 90 7.68 -11.54 31.19
CA TYR A 90 8.29 -11.04 32.43
C TYR A 90 8.34 -12.12 33.52
N TRP A 91 7.25 -12.87 33.70
CA TRP A 91 7.17 -13.98 34.67
C TRP A 91 7.87 -15.26 34.19
N GLY A 92 8.31 -15.32 32.93
CA GLY A 92 8.99 -16.47 32.32
C GLY A 92 8.06 -17.67 32.07
N ILE A 93 6.77 -17.40 31.84
CA ILE A 93 5.73 -18.39 31.56
C ILE A 93 5.45 -18.38 30.06
N HIS A 94 5.34 -19.58 29.48
CA HIS A 94 5.07 -19.73 28.05
C HIS A 94 3.59 -19.96 27.77
N LEU A 95 3.10 -19.39 26.67
CA LEU A 95 1.71 -19.56 26.21
C LEU A 95 1.33 -21.03 25.96
N LYS A 96 2.31 -21.93 25.76
CA LYS A 96 2.11 -23.38 25.64
C LYS A 96 1.42 -24.03 26.85
N TYR A 97 1.43 -23.38 28.01
CA TYR A 97 0.73 -23.85 29.21
C TYR A 97 -0.77 -23.52 29.20
N SER A 98 -1.24 -22.76 28.20
CA SER A 98 -2.67 -22.56 27.99
C SER A 98 -3.31 -23.74 27.26
N GLN A 99 -4.62 -23.90 27.41
CA GLN A 99 -5.40 -24.87 26.66
C GLN A 99 -5.37 -24.54 25.17
N ARG A 100 -5.40 -25.57 24.32
CA ARG A 100 -5.28 -25.42 22.86
C ARG A 100 -6.32 -24.46 22.28
N CYS A 101 -7.57 -24.53 22.71
CA CYS A 101 -8.64 -23.65 22.22
C CYS A 101 -8.39 -22.17 22.53
N CYS A 102 -8.10 -21.84 23.80
CA CYS A 102 -7.81 -20.49 24.24
C CYS A 102 -6.53 -19.94 23.59
N ARG A 103 -5.54 -20.80 23.40
CA ARG A 103 -4.28 -20.44 22.75
C ARG A 103 -4.49 -20.03 21.29
N ILE A 104 -5.24 -20.82 20.50
CA ILE A 104 -5.49 -20.52 19.09
C ILE A 104 -6.21 -19.17 18.96
N LEU A 105 -7.29 -18.97 19.73
CA LEU A 105 -8.06 -17.72 19.68
C LEU A 105 -7.22 -16.49 20.06
N PHE A 106 -6.34 -16.65 21.05
CA PHE A 106 -5.45 -15.58 21.47
C PHE A 106 -4.35 -15.27 20.44
N GLU A 107 -3.74 -16.31 19.85
CA GLU A 107 -2.74 -16.15 18.79
C GLU A 107 -3.36 -15.44 17.57
N GLU A 108 -4.58 -15.82 17.16
CA GLU A 108 -5.33 -15.14 16.09
C GLU A 108 -5.56 -13.65 16.41
N LYS A 109 -6.07 -13.34 17.62
CA LYS A 109 -6.29 -11.96 18.05
C LYS A 109 -4.99 -11.14 18.14
N GLN A 110 -3.90 -11.77 18.56
CA GLN A 110 -2.58 -11.15 18.62
C GLN A 110 -2.05 -10.83 17.22
N ASP A 111 -2.19 -11.78 16.28
CA ASP A 111 -1.76 -11.60 14.89
C ASP A 111 -2.58 -10.48 14.20
N GLU A 112 -3.89 -10.44 14.40
CA GLU A 112 -4.75 -9.35 13.92
C GLU A 112 -4.32 -7.98 14.45
N LEU A 113 -4.03 -7.88 15.76
CA LEU A 113 -3.58 -6.63 16.37
C LEU A 113 -2.21 -6.21 15.83
N ASN A 114 -1.28 -7.16 15.68
CA ASN A 114 0.05 -6.89 15.15
C ASN A 114 -0.02 -6.40 13.69
N GLU A 115 -0.88 -7.00 12.87
CA GLU A 115 -1.12 -6.56 11.50
C GLU A 115 -1.71 -5.14 11.48
N TYR A 116 -2.73 -4.88 12.31
CA TYR A 116 -3.33 -3.55 12.43
C TYR A 116 -2.30 -2.48 12.82
N LEU A 117 -1.49 -2.72 13.85
CA LEU A 117 -0.45 -1.80 14.31
C LEU A 117 0.64 -1.59 13.25
N LYS A 118 0.96 -2.64 12.47
CA LYS A 118 1.92 -2.52 11.36
C LYS A 118 1.38 -1.60 10.26
N ILE A 119 0.12 -1.78 9.86
CA ILE A 119 -0.54 -0.94 8.86
C ILE A 119 -0.60 0.51 9.35
N GLU A 120 -0.92 0.72 10.63
CA GLU A 120 -0.98 2.06 11.22
C GLU A 120 0.38 2.75 11.18
N LYS A 121 1.47 2.04 11.53
CA LYS A 121 2.84 2.55 11.39
C LYS A 121 3.23 2.85 9.94
N GLU A 122 2.82 2.01 8.99
CA GLU A 122 3.08 2.25 7.56
C GLU A 122 2.31 3.49 7.06
N LEU A 123 1.07 3.69 7.52
CA LEU A 123 0.27 4.87 7.20
C LEU A 123 0.86 6.13 7.83
N GLU A 124 1.30 6.08 9.09
CA GLU A 124 2.01 7.16 9.76
C GLU A 124 3.32 7.52 9.03
N ALA A 125 4.09 6.52 8.59
CA ALA A 125 5.30 6.76 7.82
C ALA A 125 5.04 7.39 6.43
N GLU A 126 3.89 7.12 5.82
CA GLU A 126 3.45 7.77 4.58
C GLU A 126 2.96 9.22 4.83
N LEU A 127 2.43 9.48 6.03
CA LEU A 127 1.97 10.80 6.49
C LEU A 127 3.12 11.68 6.99
N GLU A 128 4.18 11.09 7.53
CA GLU A 128 5.38 11.82 7.94
C GLU A 128 6.03 12.43 6.69
N PRO A 129 6.21 13.76 6.64
CA PRO A 129 6.94 14.37 5.54
C PRO A 129 8.36 13.78 5.49
N LEU A 130 8.74 13.26 4.31
CA LEU A 130 10.05 12.66 4.00
C LEU A 130 11.26 13.48 4.50
N GLU A 131 11.07 14.78 4.72
CA GLU A 131 12.08 15.68 5.27
C GLU A 131 11.52 16.42 6.49
N SER A 132 11.76 15.87 7.70
CA SER A 132 11.46 16.58 8.94
C SER A 132 12.28 17.86 9.01
N GLY A 133 11.69 18.94 9.52
CA GLY A 133 12.28 20.28 9.51
C GLY A 133 13.67 20.42 10.18
N ALA A 134 14.10 19.41 10.93
CA ALA A 134 15.41 19.27 11.57
C ALA A 134 16.52 18.78 10.61
N GLN A 135 16.18 18.12 9.50
CA GLN A 135 17.17 17.64 8.51
C GLN A 135 17.83 18.75 7.69
N PHE A 136 17.32 19.97 7.79
CA PHE A 136 17.85 21.17 7.12
C PHE A 136 18.86 21.94 7.97
N ASP A 137 18.93 21.64 9.28
CA ASP A 137 19.83 22.33 10.19
C ASP A 137 21.28 21.88 9.92
N GLY A 138 22.19 22.85 9.75
CA GLY A 138 23.60 22.60 9.43
C GLY A 138 23.93 22.36 7.95
N LYS A 139 22.95 22.34 7.04
CA LYS A 139 23.18 22.21 5.58
C LYS A 139 23.35 23.55 4.87
N PHE A 140 24.10 23.56 3.75
CA PHE A 140 24.30 24.74 2.91
C PHE A 140 22.95 25.30 2.41
N LEU A 141 22.70 26.59 2.66
CA LEU A 141 21.41 27.26 2.42
C LEU A 141 20.20 26.55 3.06
N GLY A 142 20.36 25.87 4.20
CA GLY A 142 19.27 25.12 4.86
C GLY A 142 17.97 25.91 5.05
N ARG A 143 18.05 27.19 5.45
CA ARG A 143 16.89 28.08 5.59
C ARG A 143 16.15 28.33 4.26
N PHE A 144 16.90 28.58 3.19
CA PHE A 144 16.33 28.80 1.86
C PHE A 144 15.74 27.49 1.29
N ARG A 145 16.45 26.37 1.45
CA ARG A 145 15.95 25.04 1.05
C ARG A 145 14.64 24.69 1.77
N LYS A 146 14.57 24.92 3.08
CA LYS A 146 13.35 24.72 3.88
C LYS A 146 12.21 25.62 3.41
N MET A 147 12.49 26.87 3.06
CA MET A 147 11.49 27.80 2.51
C MET A 147 10.92 27.29 1.16
N VAL A 148 11.79 26.88 0.23
CA VAL A 148 11.38 26.34 -1.08
C VAL A 148 10.66 25.01 -0.91
N TRP A 149 11.14 24.14 -0.02
CA TRP A 149 10.51 22.87 0.31
C TRP A 149 9.09 23.07 0.85
N ASN A 150 8.90 23.98 1.82
CA ASN A 150 7.56 24.32 2.33
C ASN A 150 6.64 24.85 1.21
N LEU A 151 7.18 25.66 0.30
CA LEU A 151 6.43 26.26 -0.79
C LEU A 151 5.93 25.23 -1.82
N ILE A 152 6.71 24.18 -2.09
CA ILE A 152 6.45 23.23 -3.20
C ILE A 152 5.88 21.90 -2.70
N GLU A 153 6.35 21.42 -1.54
CA GLU A 153 6.01 20.10 -1.01
C GLU A 153 4.82 20.15 -0.04
N ASN A 154 4.63 21.26 0.67
CA ASN A 154 3.53 21.44 1.62
C ASN A 154 2.54 22.52 1.13
N PRO A 155 1.46 22.13 0.43
CA PRO A 155 0.43 23.06 -0.03
C PRO A 155 -0.22 23.86 1.11
N TYR A 156 -0.28 23.31 2.33
CA TYR A 156 -0.94 23.96 3.46
C TYR A 156 -0.05 24.98 4.18
N SER A 157 1.25 25.01 3.89
CA SER A 157 2.21 25.90 4.54
C SER A 157 1.89 27.39 4.37
N SER A 158 1.36 27.78 3.22
CA SER A 158 1.14 29.19 2.88
C SER A 158 0.16 29.35 1.70
N VAL A 159 -0.43 30.54 1.55
CA VAL A 159 -1.30 30.85 0.39
C VAL A 159 -0.55 30.69 -0.95
N PRO A 160 0.71 31.16 -1.11
CA PRO A 160 1.50 30.89 -2.31
C PRO A 160 1.72 29.40 -2.60
N ALA A 161 1.89 28.58 -1.57
CA ALA A 161 2.03 27.12 -1.74
C ALA A 161 0.74 26.48 -2.28
N LYS A 162 -0.43 26.92 -1.78
CA LYS A 162 -1.73 26.51 -2.33
C LYS A 162 -1.87 26.90 -3.80
N ILE A 163 -1.46 28.12 -4.17
CA ILE A 163 -1.51 28.60 -5.55
C ILE A 163 -0.62 27.72 -6.45
N ILE A 164 0.62 27.43 -6.04
CA ILE A 164 1.55 26.58 -6.81
C ILE A 164 0.99 25.16 -6.98
N ALA A 165 0.41 24.57 -5.94
CA ALA A 165 -0.21 23.24 -6.01
C ALA A 165 -1.41 23.21 -6.98
N VAL A 166 -2.27 24.23 -6.94
CA VAL A 166 -3.39 24.38 -7.87
C VAL A 166 -2.89 24.59 -9.30
N MET A 167 -1.88 25.44 -9.50
CA MET A 167 -1.25 25.66 -10.80
C MET A 167 -0.64 24.38 -11.36
N SER A 168 0.06 23.59 -10.54
CA SER A 168 0.63 22.32 -10.98
C SER A 168 -0.45 21.34 -11.45
N SER A 169 -1.54 21.23 -10.69
CA SER A 169 -2.70 20.41 -11.06
C SER A 169 -3.35 20.88 -12.37
N PHE A 170 -3.43 22.19 -12.58
CA PHE A 170 -3.94 22.80 -13.82
C PHE A 170 -3.03 22.51 -15.03
N PHE A 171 -1.72 22.60 -14.89
CA PHE A 171 -0.77 22.23 -15.95
C PHE A 171 -0.83 20.75 -16.32
N VAL A 172 -1.09 19.86 -15.35
CA VAL A 172 -1.35 18.43 -15.62
C VAL A 172 -2.61 18.27 -16.48
N LEU A 173 -3.70 18.97 -16.13
CA LEU A 173 -4.94 18.93 -16.91
C LEU A 173 -4.72 19.44 -18.34
N ILE A 174 -4.07 20.60 -18.52
CA ILE A 174 -3.73 21.14 -19.85
C ILE A 174 -2.90 20.14 -20.64
N SER A 175 -1.91 19.51 -20.01
CA SER A 175 -1.06 18.53 -20.68
C SER A 175 -1.84 17.31 -21.17
N ILE A 176 -2.79 16.81 -20.38
CA ILE A 176 -3.67 15.69 -20.76
C ILE A 176 -4.57 16.11 -21.91
N VAL A 177 -5.24 17.27 -21.79
CA VAL A 177 -6.12 17.79 -22.85
C VAL A 177 -5.34 17.99 -24.15
N GLY A 178 -4.17 18.64 -24.12
CA GLY A 178 -3.34 18.82 -25.32
C GLY A 178 -2.90 17.50 -25.94
N MET A 179 -2.58 16.48 -25.14
CA MET A 179 -2.30 15.15 -25.65
C MET A 179 -3.50 14.51 -26.34
N THR A 180 -4.70 14.62 -25.75
CA THR A 180 -5.93 14.12 -26.38
C THR A 180 -6.28 14.89 -27.65
N LEU A 181 -6.09 16.21 -27.68
CA LEU A 181 -6.33 17.02 -28.87
C LEU A 181 -5.31 16.72 -29.98
N SER A 182 -4.09 16.33 -29.63
CA SER A 182 -3.07 15.93 -30.62
C SER A 182 -3.43 14.67 -31.41
N THR A 183 -4.37 13.86 -30.93
CA THR A 183 -4.85 12.67 -31.65
C THR A 183 -5.98 12.98 -32.64
N VAL A 184 -6.69 14.11 -32.44
CA VAL A 184 -7.79 14.56 -33.30
C VAL A 184 -7.27 14.96 -34.68
N GLU A 185 -7.94 14.48 -35.73
CA GLU A 185 -7.50 14.69 -37.12
C GLU A 185 -7.48 16.17 -37.52
N GLU A 186 -8.46 16.94 -37.06
CA GLU A 186 -8.59 18.38 -37.31
C GLU A 186 -7.39 19.18 -36.76
N MET A 187 -6.74 18.67 -35.71
CA MET A 187 -5.57 19.29 -35.09
C MET A 187 -4.24 18.88 -35.74
N LYS A 188 -4.25 17.97 -36.72
CA LYS A 188 -3.04 17.56 -37.48
C LYS A 188 -2.60 18.59 -38.52
N ASN A 189 -3.39 19.63 -38.76
CA ASN A 189 -3.02 20.76 -39.62
C ASN A 189 -1.75 21.46 -39.11
N LYS A 190 -0.95 22.08 -40.00
CA LYS A 190 0.34 22.70 -39.66
C LYS A 190 0.25 23.67 -38.46
N THR A 191 -0.80 24.48 -38.42
CA THR A 191 -1.07 25.43 -37.33
C THR A 191 -1.40 24.71 -36.02
N GLY A 192 -2.31 23.73 -36.05
CA GLY A 192 -2.70 22.93 -34.89
C GLY A 192 -1.52 22.16 -34.28
N LYS A 193 -0.70 21.53 -35.13
CA LYS A 193 0.54 20.85 -34.71
C LYS A 193 1.50 21.81 -34.00
N MET A 194 1.72 23.01 -34.55
CA MET A 194 2.61 24.00 -33.94
C MET A 194 2.09 24.47 -32.57
N TRP A 195 0.78 24.73 -32.43
CA TRP A 195 0.18 25.08 -31.13
C TRP A 195 0.34 23.97 -30.09
N MET A 196 0.15 22.70 -30.49
CA MET A 196 0.31 21.56 -29.60
C MET A 196 1.75 21.35 -29.15
N GLU A 197 2.72 21.55 -30.05
CA GLU A 197 4.15 21.48 -29.73
C GLU A 197 4.58 22.60 -28.78
N GLN A 198 4.08 23.83 -28.98
CA GLN A 198 4.34 24.96 -28.07
C GLN A 198 3.72 24.71 -26.68
N MET A 199 2.47 24.25 -26.63
CA MET A 199 1.81 23.92 -25.37
C MET A 199 2.57 22.82 -24.60
N GLU A 200 3.00 21.77 -25.31
CA GLU A 200 3.78 20.68 -24.75
C GLU A 200 5.13 21.18 -24.20
N MET A 201 5.82 22.05 -24.93
CA MET A 201 7.08 22.66 -24.51
C MET A 201 6.89 23.48 -23.23
N ILE A 202 5.84 24.30 -23.16
CA ILE A 202 5.52 25.10 -21.97
C ILE A 202 5.24 24.19 -20.77
N CYS A 203 4.45 23.12 -20.95
CA CYS A 203 4.17 22.15 -19.89
C CYS A 203 5.44 21.41 -19.45
N ALA A 204 6.31 21.01 -20.38
CA ALA A 204 7.57 20.35 -20.09
C ALA A 204 8.50 21.27 -19.29
N ILE A 205 8.64 22.54 -19.69
CA ILE A 205 9.43 23.54 -18.95
C ILE A 205 8.89 23.70 -17.53
N PHE A 206 7.57 23.84 -17.37
CA PHE A 206 6.94 23.95 -16.06
C PHE A 206 7.24 22.72 -15.18
N PHE A 207 7.00 21.50 -15.67
CA PHE A 207 7.27 20.29 -14.90
C PHE A 207 8.75 20.07 -14.60
N THR A 208 9.64 20.41 -15.53
CA THR A 208 11.08 20.37 -15.28
C THR A 208 11.47 21.36 -14.19
N SER A 209 10.97 22.60 -14.24
CA SER A 209 11.24 23.60 -13.20
C SER A 209 10.76 23.13 -11.83
N GLU A 210 9.59 22.50 -11.77
CA GLU A 210 9.02 21.94 -10.56
C GLU A 210 9.90 20.81 -10.00
N TYR A 211 10.32 19.88 -10.85
CA TYR A 211 11.22 18.77 -10.48
C TYR A 211 12.59 19.29 -10.01
N VAL A 212 13.17 20.27 -10.70
CA VAL A 212 14.45 20.87 -10.34
C VAL A 212 14.36 21.62 -9.02
N MET A 213 13.29 22.39 -8.79
CA MET A 213 13.10 23.09 -7.52
C MET A 213 12.98 22.09 -6.35
N ARG A 214 12.26 20.97 -6.53
CA ARG A 214 12.21 19.89 -5.54
C ARG A 214 13.58 19.24 -5.30
N LEU A 215 14.34 19.02 -6.37
CA LEU A 215 15.68 18.45 -6.28
C LEU A 215 16.62 19.35 -5.48
N ILE A 216 16.58 20.67 -5.74
CA ILE A 216 17.41 21.67 -5.04
C ILE A 216 16.98 21.83 -3.58
N SER A 217 15.67 21.79 -3.32
CA SER A 217 15.15 21.88 -1.95
C SER A 217 15.42 20.62 -1.15
N SER A 218 15.62 19.47 -1.79
CA SER A 218 15.83 18.20 -1.08
C SER A 218 17.08 18.19 -0.19
N SER A 219 16.94 17.50 0.93
CA SER A 219 17.95 17.32 1.96
C SER A 219 19.00 16.29 1.54
N SER A 220 18.63 15.31 0.69
CA SER A 220 19.55 14.30 0.15
C SER A 220 19.13 13.74 -1.21
N PHE A 221 20.05 13.73 -2.17
CA PHE A 221 19.80 13.29 -3.55
C PHE A 221 19.38 11.82 -3.67
N LYS A 222 19.99 10.92 -2.87
CA LYS A 222 19.69 9.48 -2.92
C LYS A 222 18.30 9.15 -2.40
N ASN A 223 17.87 9.79 -1.32
CA ASN A 223 16.52 9.58 -0.79
C ASN A 223 15.49 10.22 -1.71
N PHE A 224 15.82 11.38 -2.29
CA PHE A 224 14.98 12.03 -3.30
C PHE A 224 14.66 11.09 -4.48
N LEU A 225 15.66 10.46 -5.08
CA LEU A 225 15.44 9.54 -6.21
C LEU A 225 14.71 8.24 -5.84
N ARG A 226 14.75 7.81 -4.57
CA ARG A 226 14.05 6.60 -4.10
C ARG A 226 12.57 6.85 -3.76
N ALA A 227 12.17 8.10 -3.54
CA ALA A 227 10.80 8.41 -3.20
C ALA A 227 9.86 8.23 -4.42
N ALA A 228 8.75 7.52 -4.22
CA ALA A 228 7.83 7.14 -5.28
C ALA A 228 7.25 8.35 -6.05
N PHE A 229 6.87 9.42 -5.36
CA PHE A 229 6.33 10.63 -6.00
C PHE A 229 7.37 11.37 -6.86
N ASN A 230 8.65 11.33 -6.50
CA ASN A 230 9.70 11.94 -7.30
C ASN A 230 10.01 11.11 -8.55
N ALA A 231 9.88 9.77 -8.47
CA ALA A 231 9.93 8.91 -9.64
C ALA A 231 8.77 9.19 -10.61
N ILE A 232 7.56 9.43 -10.10
CA ILE A 232 6.40 9.85 -10.91
C ILE A 232 6.69 11.18 -11.63
N ASP A 233 7.24 12.17 -10.92
CA ASP A 233 7.61 13.47 -11.51
C ASP A 233 8.68 13.32 -12.61
N LEU A 234 9.64 12.39 -12.44
CA LEU A 234 10.65 12.09 -13.47
C LEU A 234 10.03 11.42 -14.70
N VAL A 235 9.18 10.41 -14.51
CA VAL A 235 8.48 9.72 -15.61
C VAL A 235 7.59 10.69 -16.38
N ALA A 236 7.03 11.71 -15.73
CA ALA A 236 6.21 12.74 -16.36
C ALA A 236 6.99 13.62 -17.37
N ILE A 237 8.27 13.91 -17.12
CA ILE A 237 9.12 14.74 -17.99
C ILE A 237 9.93 13.94 -19.02
N LEU A 238 10.25 12.68 -18.71
CA LEU A 238 11.09 11.80 -19.52
C LEU A 238 10.70 11.73 -21.01
N PRO A 239 9.41 11.61 -21.40
CA PRO A 239 9.03 11.50 -22.80
C PRO A 239 9.46 12.68 -23.67
N PHE A 240 9.47 13.90 -23.11
CA PHE A 240 9.86 15.11 -23.84
C PHE A 240 11.36 15.09 -24.15
N TYR A 241 12.20 14.79 -23.14
CA TYR A 241 13.64 14.73 -23.31
C TYR A 241 14.09 13.56 -24.18
N ILE A 242 13.44 12.40 -24.05
CA ILE A 242 13.69 11.26 -24.95
C ILE A 242 13.37 11.64 -26.39
N GLN A 243 12.26 12.34 -26.64
CA GLN A 243 11.91 12.77 -27.99
C GLN A 243 12.98 13.71 -28.58
N ILE A 244 13.41 14.74 -27.84
CA ILE A 244 14.47 15.65 -28.28
C ILE A 244 15.76 14.88 -28.55
N LEU A 245 16.13 13.93 -27.69
CA LEU A 245 17.32 13.10 -27.87
C LEU A 245 17.25 12.30 -29.17
N PHE A 246 16.14 11.62 -29.45
CA PHE A 246 15.97 10.87 -30.69
C PHE A 246 15.97 11.76 -31.94
N GLU A 247 15.31 12.93 -31.90
CA GLU A 247 15.33 13.89 -33.01
C GLU A 247 16.75 14.42 -33.27
N SER A 248 17.53 14.68 -32.21
CA SER A 248 18.92 15.16 -32.35
C SER A 248 19.88 14.09 -32.90
N LEU A 249 19.62 12.81 -32.63
CA LEU A 249 20.43 11.71 -33.16
C LEU A 249 20.13 11.46 -34.65
N ASP A 250 18.90 11.70 -35.09
CA ASP A 250 18.48 11.55 -36.50
C ASP A 250 19.09 12.66 -37.38
N ASP A 251 19.17 13.90 -36.87
CA ASP A 251 19.86 15.01 -37.56
C ASP A 251 21.39 14.83 -37.65
N GLY A 252 21.99 14.05 -36.73
CA GLY A 252 23.43 13.78 -36.69
C GLY A 252 23.94 12.77 -37.72
N ASP A 253 23.05 11.95 -38.31
CA ASP A 253 23.35 10.92 -39.31
C ASP A 253 23.04 11.37 -40.74
N MET A 254 22.68 12.65 -40.92
CA MET A 254 22.21 13.25 -42.18
C MET A 254 23.32 13.77 -43.09
N GLN A 255 24.59 13.39 -42.87
CA GLN A 255 25.69 13.86 -43.74
C GLN A 255 26.36 12.79 -44.61
N TYR A 256 26.23 11.48 -44.36
CA TYR A 256 26.85 10.46 -45.23
C TYR A 256 26.05 9.14 -45.25
N HIS A 257 25.82 8.59 -46.45
CA HIS A 257 25.21 7.28 -46.80
C HIS A 257 23.68 7.15 -47.03
N GLU A 258 23.31 7.31 -48.31
CA GLU A 258 22.69 6.33 -49.23
C GLU A 258 21.33 5.66 -48.90
N GLU A 259 20.44 5.71 -49.89
CA GLU A 259 18.97 5.71 -49.78
C GLU A 259 18.27 4.33 -49.64
N LEU A 260 18.96 3.20 -49.40
CA LEU A 260 18.30 1.89 -49.49
C LEU A 260 17.88 1.24 -48.16
N HIS A 261 18.39 1.69 -47.00
CA HIS A 261 18.05 1.13 -45.67
C HIS A 261 17.21 2.04 -44.76
N LYS A 262 16.88 3.27 -45.20
CA LYS A 262 16.20 4.28 -44.36
C LYS A 262 14.71 4.01 -44.12
N VAL A 263 14.00 3.28 -44.99
CA VAL A 263 12.53 3.11 -44.85
C VAL A 263 12.15 2.22 -43.65
N GLU A 264 12.93 1.18 -43.35
CA GLU A 264 12.61 0.27 -42.24
C GLU A 264 12.97 0.88 -40.86
N ASN A 265 14.13 1.55 -40.77
CA ASN A 265 14.57 2.20 -39.53
C ASN A 265 13.74 3.45 -39.19
N VAL A 266 13.36 4.26 -40.19
CA VAL A 266 12.45 5.41 -39.99
C VAL A 266 11.03 4.95 -39.60
N SER A 267 10.54 3.82 -40.13
CA SER A 267 9.27 3.22 -39.73
C SER A 267 9.30 2.66 -38.30
N LYS A 268 10.40 2.00 -37.90
CA LYS A 268 10.62 1.52 -36.52
C LYS A 268 10.75 2.69 -35.54
N LEU A 269 11.54 3.71 -35.87
CA LEU A 269 11.72 4.90 -35.04
C LEU A 269 10.41 5.70 -34.89
N GLY A 270 9.65 5.86 -35.97
CA GLY A 270 8.32 6.48 -35.94
C GLY A 270 7.32 5.71 -35.05
N LYS A 271 7.41 4.37 -35.00
CA LYS A 271 6.61 3.55 -34.05
C LYS A 271 7.06 3.76 -32.60
N VAL A 272 8.37 3.80 -32.35
CA VAL A 272 8.92 4.05 -30.99
C VAL A 272 8.57 5.44 -30.49
N LEU A 273 8.67 6.47 -31.33
CA LEU A 273 8.25 7.84 -31.00
C LEU A 273 6.74 7.92 -30.69
N LYS A 274 5.89 7.16 -31.38
CA LYS A 274 4.47 7.04 -31.03
C LYS A 274 4.27 6.44 -29.63
N LEU A 275 5.02 5.40 -29.27
CA LEU A 275 4.97 4.79 -27.93
C LEU A 275 5.47 5.76 -26.85
N ILE A 276 6.55 6.50 -27.10
CA ILE A 276 7.06 7.53 -26.19
C ILE A 276 6.01 8.64 -25.98
N LYS A 277 5.28 9.03 -27.03
CA LYS A 277 4.17 9.99 -26.89
C LYS A 277 3.05 9.46 -26.00
N LEU A 278 2.74 8.16 -26.03
CA LEU A 278 1.77 7.54 -25.12
C LEU A 278 2.23 7.55 -23.66
N MET A 279 3.55 7.41 -23.39
CA MET A 279 4.09 7.50 -22.02
C MET A 279 3.74 8.83 -21.33
N ARG A 280 3.42 9.90 -22.07
CA ARG A 280 2.99 11.17 -21.48
C ARG A 280 1.72 11.02 -20.65
N ILE A 281 0.88 9.99 -20.89
CA ILE A 281 -0.34 9.75 -20.10
C ILE A 281 -0.02 9.56 -18.62
N PHE A 282 1.17 9.06 -18.29
CA PHE A 282 1.62 8.91 -16.90
C PHE A 282 1.74 10.23 -16.14
N ARG A 283 1.75 11.39 -16.82
CA ARG A 283 1.64 12.72 -16.17
C ARG A 283 0.39 12.84 -15.31
N ILE A 284 -0.69 12.11 -15.62
CA ILE A 284 -1.90 12.05 -14.78
C ILE A 284 -1.59 11.59 -13.36
N LEU A 285 -0.57 10.75 -13.18
CA LEU A 285 -0.14 10.26 -11.86
C LEU A 285 0.41 11.37 -10.97
N LYS A 286 0.85 12.53 -11.51
CA LYS A 286 1.21 13.69 -10.69
C LYS A 286 0.05 14.19 -9.84
N LEU A 287 -1.20 13.99 -10.28
CA LEU A 287 -2.38 14.33 -9.49
C LEU A 287 -2.43 13.54 -8.18
N ALA A 288 -1.78 12.37 -8.10
CA ALA A 288 -1.73 11.59 -6.87
C ALA A 288 -1.07 12.36 -5.72
N ARG A 289 -0.06 13.20 -6.00
CA ARG A 289 0.62 14.02 -4.98
C ARG A 289 -0.33 15.03 -4.31
N HIS A 290 -1.28 15.55 -5.07
CA HIS A 290 -2.22 16.59 -4.61
C HIS A 290 -3.60 16.05 -4.24
N SER A 291 -3.86 14.76 -4.49
CA SER A 291 -5.14 14.12 -4.20
C SER A 291 -5.00 13.12 -3.06
N THR A 292 -5.57 13.48 -1.90
CA THR A 292 -5.71 12.58 -0.74
C THR A 292 -6.42 11.29 -1.12
N GLY A 293 -7.41 11.37 -2.02
CA GLY A 293 -8.12 10.20 -2.54
C GLY A 293 -7.21 9.24 -3.33
N LEU A 294 -6.36 9.76 -4.22
CA LEU A 294 -5.43 8.91 -4.98
C LEU A 294 -4.32 8.31 -4.10
N ARG A 295 -3.87 9.05 -3.07
CA ARG A 295 -2.94 8.50 -2.05
C ARG A 295 -3.59 7.38 -1.26
N ALA A 296 -4.81 7.60 -0.74
CA ALA A 296 -5.59 6.58 -0.05
C ALA A 296 -5.80 5.34 -0.93
N PHE A 297 -6.15 5.54 -2.20
CA PHE A 297 -6.37 4.44 -3.15
C PHE A 297 -5.09 3.64 -3.41
N SER A 298 -3.95 4.31 -3.64
CA SER A 298 -2.65 3.66 -3.85
C SER A 298 -2.24 2.83 -2.63
N PHE A 299 -2.37 3.38 -1.43
CA PHE A 299 -2.10 2.67 -0.19
C PHE A 299 -3.03 1.47 -0.01
N THR A 300 -4.33 1.64 -0.30
CA THR A 300 -5.31 0.55 -0.27
C THR A 300 -4.94 -0.56 -1.26
N MET A 301 -4.56 -0.22 -2.49
CA MET A 301 -4.13 -1.19 -3.51
C MET A 301 -2.89 -1.98 -3.05
N ARG A 302 -1.91 -1.30 -2.45
CA ARG A 302 -0.71 -1.94 -1.92
C ARG A 302 -1.06 -2.90 -0.78
N GLN A 303 -1.96 -2.51 0.13
CA GLN A 303 -2.36 -3.37 1.23
C GLN A 303 -3.23 -4.53 0.78
N CYS A 304 -4.09 -4.31 -0.21
CA CYS A 304 -5.03 -5.30 -0.72
C CYS A 304 -4.51 -6.07 -1.95
N TYR A 305 -3.19 -6.06 -2.21
CA TYR A 305 -2.65 -6.62 -3.45
C TYR A 305 -2.96 -8.12 -3.60
N GLN A 306 -2.93 -8.89 -2.50
CA GLN A 306 -3.24 -10.31 -2.54
C GLN A 306 -4.71 -10.56 -2.90
N GLN A 307 -5.62 -9.78 -2.33
CA GLN A 307 -7.05 -9.86 -2.58
C GLN A 307 -7.37 -9.44 -4.02
N VAL A 308 -6.74 -8.37 -4.53
CA VAL A 308 -6.89 -7.93 -5.92
C VAL A 308 -6.35 -8.97 -6.90
N CYS A 309 -5.15 -9.52 -6.64
CA CYS A 309 -4.59 -10.60 -7.46
C CYS A 309 -5.48 -11.84 -7.46
N CYS A 310 -6.05 -12.21 -6.31
CA CYS A 310 -7.00 -13.32 -6.19
C CYS A 310 -8.28 -13.08 -6.99
N LEU A 311 -8.85 -11.87 -6.93
CA LEU A 311 -10.00 -11.47 -7.76
C LEU A 311 -9.69 -11.59 -9.25
N LEU A 312 -8.55 -11.05 -9.70
CA LEU A 312 -8.15 -11.14 -11.11
C LEU A 312 -7.95 -12.59 -11.56
N LEU A 313 -7.41 -13.45 -10.69
CA LEU A 313 -7.27 -14.88 -10.97
C LEU A 313 -8.63 -15.55 -11.14
N PHE A 314 -9.60 -15.28 -10.27
CA PHE A 314 -10.94 -15.83 -10.41
C PHE A 314 -11.69 -15.29 -11.63
N ILE A 315 -11.50 -14.01 -11.97
CA ILE A 315 -12.02 -13.43 -13.21
C ILE A 315 -11.43 -14.16 -14.42
N ALA A 316 -10.12 -14.35 -14.47
CA ALA A 316 -9.47 -15.08 -15.56
C ALA A 316 -9.97 -16.53 -15.66
N MET A 317 -10.07 -17.23 -14.53
CA MET A 317 -10.63 -18.58 -14.48
C MET A 317 -12.08 -18.62 -14.98
N GLY A 318 -12.91 -17.65 -14.59
CA GLY A 318 -14.27 -17.49 -15.08
C GLY A 318 -14.31 -17.26 -16.59
N VAL A 319 -13.47 -16.36 -17.11
CA VAL A 319 -13.35 -16.12 -18.57
C VAL A 319 -13.01 -17.41 -19.30
N PHE A 320 -11.98 -18.15 -18.88
CA PHE A 320 -11.60 -19.40 -19.56
C PHE A 320 -12.70 -20.46 -19.50
N THR A 321 -13.33 -20.65 -18.33
CA THR A 321 -14.35 -21.70 -18.13
C THR A 321 -15.63 -21.40 -18.89
N PHE A 322 -16.20 -20.19 -18.74
CA PHE A 322 -17.44 -19.85 -19.43
C PHE A 322 -17.25 -19.69 -20.94
N SER A 323 -16.07 -19.30 -21.41
CA SER A 323 -15.75 -19.28 -22.85
C SER A 323 -15.71 -20.68 -23.45
N ALA A 324 -15.16 -21.67 -22.73
CA ALA A 324 -15.17 -23.06 -23.19
C ALA A 324 -16.59 -23.64 -23.19
N LEU A 325 -17.40 -23.34 -22.16
CA LEU A 325 -18.78 -23.80 -22.07
C LEU A 325 -19.67 -23.21 -23.18
N ILE A 326 -19.58 -21.90 -23.42
CA ILE A 326 -20.41 -21.25 -24.44
C ILE A 326 -20.01 -21.70 -25.85
N HIS A 327 -18.71 -21.84 -26.11
CA HIS A 327 -18.21 -22.38 -27.38
C HIS A 327 -18.73 -23.81 -27.60
N SER A 328 -18.68 -24.67 -26.59
CA SER A 328 -19.16 -26.05 -26.71
C SER A 328 -20.65 -26.15 -27.10
N VAL A 329 -21.50 -25.20 -26.72
CA VAL A 329 -22.95 -25.25 -27.00
C VAL A 329 -23.37 -24.40 -28.21
N GLU A 330 -22.59 -23.39 -28.59
CA GLU A 330 -22.92 -22.48 -29.69
C GLU A 330 -22.09 -22.73 -30.97
N HIS A 331 -20.98 -23.48 -30.93
CA HIS A 331 -20.06 -23.58 -32.10
C HIS A 331 -20.70 -24.15 -33.38
N ASP A 332 -21.75 -24.97 -33.25
CA ASP A 332 -22.45 -25.58 -34.38
C ASP A 332 -23.52 -24.66 -35.01
N VAL A 333 -23.78 -23.49 -34.40
CA VAL A 333 -24.81 -22.56 -34.88
C VAL A 333 -24.28 -21.77 -36.09
N PRO A 334 -24.96 -21.83 -37.25
CA PRO A 334 -24.51 -21.12 -38.44
C PRO A 334 -24.59 -19.61 -38.24
N GLY A 335 -23.48 -18.91 -38.46
CA GLY A 335 -23.39 -17.45 -38.32
C GLY A 335 -23.10 -16.96 -36.91
N THR A 336 -22.74 -17.85 -35.97
CA THR A 336 -22.35 -17.48 -34.61
C THR A 336 -21.01 -16.73 -34.56
N ASP A 337 -20.89 -15.80 -33.62
CA ASP A 337 -19.62 -15.14 -33.30
C ASP A 337 -18.68 -16.02 -32.45
N PHE A 338 -19.20 -17.13 -31.90
CA PHE A 338 -18.45 -18.10 -31.09
C PHE A 338 -17.60 -19.06 -31.95
N THR A 339 -16.75 -18.51 -32.81
CA THR A 339 -15.90 -19.28 -33.74
C THR A 339 -14.78 -20.05 -33.04
N SER A 340 -14.22 -19.50 -31.97
CA SER A 340 -13.15 -20.11 -31.19
C SER A 340 -13.21 -19.70 -29.71
N ILE A 341 -12.62 -20.50 -28.82
CA ILE A 341 -12.59 -20.19 -27.38
C ILE A 341 -11.95 -18.82 -27.09
N PRO A 342 -10.83 -18.41 -27.72
CA PRO A 342 -10.29 -17.07 -27.53
C PRO A 342 -11.21 -15.94 -28.02
N CYS A 343 -11.99 -16.15 -29.08
CA CYS A 343 -13.01 -15.19 -29.51
C CYS A 343 -14.12 -15.05 -28.45
N ALA A 344 -14.50 -16.16 -27.80
CA ALA A 344 -15.47 -16.17 -26.72
C ALA A 344 -14.98 -15.49 -25.42
N TRP A 345 -13.66 -15.26 -25.25
CA TRP A 345 -13.12 -14.56 -24.07
C TRP A 345 -13.69 -13.16 -23.92
N TRP A 346 -13.90 -12.46 -25.04
CA TRP A 346 -14.51 -11.13 -25.03
C TRP A 346 -15.92 -11.16 -24.45
N TRP A 347 -16.77 -12.05 -24.97
CA TRP A 347 -18.13 -12.26 -24.45
C TRP A 347 -18.14 -12.61 -22.97
N ALA A 348 -17.28 -13.55 -22.54
CA ALA A 348 -17.21 -13.99 -21.16
C ALA A 348 -16.71 -12.86 -20.23
N ALA A 349 -15.71 -12.08 -20.63
CA ALA A 349 -15.20 -10.95 -19.85
C ALA A 349 -16.25 -9.84 -19.69
N VAL A 350 -16.96 -9.50 -20.78
CA VAL A 350 -18.02 -8.49 -20.80
C VAL A 350 -19.24 -8.94 -19.98
N SER A 351 -19.58 -10.23 -20.03
CA SER A 351 -20.70 -10.81 -19.26
C SER A 351 -20.36 -10.93 -17.77
N LEU A 352 -19.16 -11.40 -17.43
CA LEU A 352 -18.70 -11.56 -16.05
C LEU A 352 -18.53 -10.21 -15.33
N SER A 353 -18.16 -9.16 -16.07
CA SER A 353 -18.10 -7.78 -15.57
C SER A 353 -19.45 -7.07 -15.55
N THR A 354 -20.53 -7.73 -15.99
CA THR A 354 -21.90 -7.19 -16.08
C THR A 354 -22.06 -5.98 -17.01
N VAL A 355 -21.13 -5.76 -17.94
CA VAL A 355 -21.18 -4.66 -18.91
C VAL A 355 -22.21 -4.96 -20.02
N GLY A 356 -22.13 -6.14 -20.63
CA GLY A 356 -23.12 -6.60 -21.61
C GLY A 356 -23.33 -5.69 -22.83
N TYR A 357 -22.29 -5.46 -23.64
CA TYR A 357 -22.40 -4.62 -24.85
C TYR A 357 -23.47 -5.09 -25.84
N GLY A 358 -23.76 -6.41 -25.87
CA GLY A 358 -24.77 -7.00 -26.76
C GLY A 358 -24.30 -7.19 -28.20
N ASP A 359 -23.00 -7.05 -28.45
CA ASP A 359 -22.34 -7.31 -29.73
C ASP A 359 -22.19 -8.81 -30.02
N THR A 360 -22.10 -9.63 -28.98
CA THR A 360 -22.09 -11.09 -29.05
C THR A 360 -23.08 -11.66 -28.03
N VAL A 361 -23.97 -12.55 -28.47
CA VAL A 361 -25.00 -13.16 -27.61
C VAL A 361 -25.25 -14.61 -28.02
N PRO A 362 -25.57 -15.52 -27.08
CA PRO A 362 -25.94 -16.89 -27.43
C PRO A 362 -27.36 -16.98 -27.97
N ASP A 363 -27.51 -17.72 -29.06
CA ASP A 363 -28.80 -17.92 -29.71
C ASP A 363 -29.56 -19.10 -29.11
N THR A 364 -28.84 -20.16 -28.70
CA THR A 364 -29.47 -21.39 -28.20
C THR A 364 -29.99 -21.24 -26.78
N ILE A 365 -30.97 -22.07 -26.43
CA ILE A 365 -31.51 -22.14 -25.06
C ILE A 365 -30.42 -22.55 -24.06
N LEU A 366 -29.53 -23.47 -24.45
CA LEU A 366 -28.41 -23.91 -23.62
C LEU A 366 -27.38 -22.80 -23.43
N GLY A 367 -27.02 -22.07 -24.48
CA GLY A 367 -26.12 -20.93 -24.38
C GLY A 367 -26.69 -19.82 -23.50
N ARG A 368 -28.01 -19.56 -23.55
CA ARG A 368 -28.67 -18.62 -22.63
C ARG A 368 -28.64 -19.09 -21.18
N LEU A 369 -28.74 -20.40 -20.93
CA LEU A 369 -28.57 -20.96 -19.58
C LEU A 369 -27.13 -20.78 -19.09
N VAL A 370 -26.13 -21.06 -19.93
CA VAL A 370 -24.72 -20.80 -19.62
C VAL A 370 -24.48 -19.31 -19.34
N ALA A 371 -25.08 -18.42 -20.13
CA ALA A 371 -25.01 -16.98 -19.91
C ALA A 371 -25.60 -16.58 -18.56
N PHE A 372 -26.76 -17.11 -18.19
CA PHE A 372 -27.39 -16.85 -16.89
C PHE A 372 -26.48 -17.26 -15.72
N VAL A 373 -25.84 -18.43 -15.80
CA VAL A 373 -24.89 -18.89 -14.78
C VAL A 373 -23.63 -18.00 -14.76
N CYS A 374 -23.10 -17.62 -15.93
CA CYS A 374 -21.94 -16.73 -16.07
C CYS A 374 -22.19 -15.37 -15.40
N ILE A 375 -23.32 -14.73 -15.71
CA ILE A 375 -23.69 -13.42 -15.15
C ILE A 375 -23.91 -13.53 -13.63
N SER A 376 -24.62 -14.57 -13.18
CA SER A 376 -24.84 -14.79 -11.74
C SER A 376 -23.53 -14.98 -10.98
N PHE A 377 -22.59 -15.74 -11.55
CA PHE A 377 -21.25 -15.92 -11.01
C PHE A 377 -20.45 -14.61 -10.99
N GLY A 378 -20.53 -13.80 -12.06
CA GLY A 378 -19.88 -12.49 -12.15
C GLY A 378 -20.35 -11.50 -11.08
N ILE A 379 -21.64 -11.46 -10.79
CA ILE A 379 -22.21 -10.61 -9.74
C ILE A 379 -21.63 -10.98 -8.36
N ILE A 380 -21.61 -12.26 -8.03
CA ILE A 380 -21.07 -12.76 -6.75
C ILE A 380 -19.57 -12.47 -6.66
N LEU A 381 -18.85 -12.75 -7.75
CA LEU A 381 -17.39 -12.61 -7.81
C LEU A 381 -16.94 -11.15 -7.63
N ASN A 382 -17.63 -10.20 -8.25
CA ASN A 382 -17.28 -8.79 -8.15
C ASN A 382 -17.77 -8.15 -6.83
N GLY A 383 -18.92 -8.57 -6.30
CA GLY A 383 -19.54 -7.91 -5.14
C GLY A 383 -18.69 -7.92 -3.86
N MET A 384 -18.17 -9.08 -3.47
CA MET A 384 -17.47 -9.24 -2.18
C MET A 384 -16.12 -8.48 -2.15
N PRO A 385 -15.21 -8.62 -3.13
CA PRO A 385 -13.91 -7.95 -3.09
C PRO A 385 -14.02 -6.44 -3.24
N ILE A 386 -14.97 -5.94 -4.03
CA ILE A 386 -15.20 -4.50 -4.18
C ILE A 386 -15.62 -3.89 -2.83
N SER A 387 -16.49 -4.57 -2.07
CA SER A 387 -16.90 -4.10 -0.74
C SER A 387 -15.74 -4.06 0.25
N ILE A 388 -14.91 -5.11 0.29
CA ILE A 388 -13.72 -5.16 1.16
C ILE A 388 -12.74 -4.03 0.81
N LEU A 389 -12.47 -3.85 -0.49
CA LEU A 389 -11.58 -2.80 -0.97
C LEU A 389 -12.13 -1.41 -0.64
N TYR A 390 -13.43 -1.18 -0.81
CA TYR A 390 -14.09 0.08 -0.49
C TYR A 390 -13.99 0.40 1.01
N ASN A 391 -14.25 -0.55 1.89
CA ASN A 391 -14.18 -0.35 3.33
C ASN A 391 -12.76 0.05 3.76
N LYS A 392 -11.73 -0.66 3.28
CA LYS A 392 -10.32 -0.32 3.55
C LYS A 392 -9.96 1.06 3.00
N PHE A 393 -10.39 1.38 1.78
CA PHE A 393 -10.20 2.70 1.18
C PHE A 393 -10.85 3.81 2.02
N SER A 394 -12.10 3.62 2.46
CA SER A 394 -12.84 4.59 3.26
C SER A 394 -12.14 4.87 4.59
N ASP A 395 -11.68 3.82 5.27
CA ASP A 395 -10.94 3.96 6.53
C ASP A 395 -9.64 4.74 6.35
N TYR A 396 -8.83 4.39 5.35
CA TYR A 396 -7.57 5.10 5.09
C TYR A 396 -7.80 6.53 4.62
N TYR A 397 -8.80 6.76 3.78
CA TYR A 397 -9.18 8.09 3.35
C TYR A 397 -9.58 8.98 4.54
N ALA A 398 -10.39 8.46 5.47
CA ALA A 398 -10.78 9.18 6.68
C ALA A 398 -9.57 9.52 7.56
N LYS A 399 -8.66 8.57 7.78
CA LYS A 399 -7.42 8.79 8.56
C LYS A 399 -6.52 9.84 7.91
N LEU A 400 -6.25 9.74 6.61
CA LEU A 400 -5.43 10.71 5.88
C LEU A 400 -6.05 12.11 5.92
N LYS A 401 -7.36 12.22 5.73
CA LYS A 401 -8.08 13.50 5.78
C LYS A 401 -8.09 14.12 7.18
N ALA A 402 -8.21 13.31 8.24
CA ALA A 402 -8.12 13.78 9.61
C ALA A 402 -6.74 14.40 9.90
N HIS A 403 -5.67 13.76 9.43
CA HIS A 403 -4.31 14.28 9.57
C HIS A 403 -4.12 15.62 8.83
N GLU A 404 -4.64 15.75 7.61
CA GLU A 404 -4.62 17.00 6.85
C GLU A 404 -5.34 18.16 7.56
N MET A 405 -6.38 17.88 8.35
CA MET A 405 -7.08 18.90 9.13
C MET A 405 -6.35 19.28 10.43
N SER A 406 -5.44 18.43 10.90
CA SER A 406 -4.68 18.64 12.14
C SER A 406 -3.39 19.45 11.95
N GLN A 407 -2.91 19.57 10.71
CA GLN A 407 -1.78 20.41 10.30
C GLN A 407 -2.26 21.81 9.89
#